data_AF-A0A838CRB7-F1
#
_entry.id   AF-A0A838CRB7-F1
#
_cell.length_a   1.000
_cell.length_b   1.000
_cell.length_c   1.000
_cell.angle_alpha   90.00
_cell.angle_beta   90.00
_cell.angle_gamma   90.00
#
_symmetry.space_group_name_H-M   'P 1'
#
loop_
_entity.id
_entity.type
_entity.pdbx_description
1 polymer ?
#
loop_
_entity_poly.entity_id
_entity_poly.type
_entity_poly.pdbx_seq_one_letter_code
_entity_poly.pdbx_strand_id
1 'polypeptide(L)'
;MVITVKPCFHWIGYHITTNFLQEGIEVIGIDNLSTNMAQHLYMYVGRNSNFQHFYDKESKHQHVHEGCDELFLQYEGSSLTVEKNDTIIYQCTLPTLYGEWMPNPEASITSEADMLQWVREQDAVYIGDFINELFQEIRDDELPLSTDVNTGSPVTDHVVAVWKTIVQASSR
;
A
#
# COMPACT_ATOMS: atom_id res chain seq x y z
N MET A 1 -1.43 -8.80 -17.10
CA MET A 1 -0.48 -8.43 -16.02
C MET A 1 -1.15 -8.75 -14.71
N VAL A 2 -0.46 -9.49 -13.84
CA VAL A 2 -0.94 -9.85 -12.51
C VAL A 2 0.01 -9.24 -11.49
N ILE A 3 -0.52 -8.65 -10.42
CA ILE A 3 0.29 -8.06 -9.36
C ILE A 3 0.10 -8.88 -8.08
N THR A 4 1.16 -9.47 -7.55
CA THR A 4 1.13 -10.00 -6.19
C THR A 4 1.59 -8.94 -5.19
N VAL A 5 0.88 -8.76 -4.09
CA VAL A 5 1.24 -7.82 -3.02
C VAL A 5 1.39 -8.56 -1.69
N LYS A 6 2.49 -8.32 -0.97
CA LYS A 6 2.78 -8.91 0.34
C LYS A 6 3.47 -7.90 1.28
N PRO A 7 3.01 -7.71 2.53
CA PRO A 7 1.69 -8.09 3.08
C PRO A 7 0.56 -7.20 2.54
N CYS A 8 -0.51 -7.80 1.99
CA CYS A 8 -1.58 -7.03 1.31
C CYS A 8 -2.57 -6.31 2.25
N PHE A 9 -2.62 -6.63 3.54
CA PHE A 9 -3.46 -5.96 4.54
C PHE A 9 -2.68 -5.19 5.61
N HIS A 10 -1.37 -5.01 5.41
CA HIS A 10 -0.70 -3.86 5.96
C HIS A 10 -1.24 -2.59 5.29
N TRP A 11 -1.33 -1.45 5.99
CA TRP A 11 -1.96 -0.24 5.44
C TRP A 11 -1.37 0.20 4.09
N ILE A 12 -0.03 0.15 3.94
CA ILE A 12 0.65 0.41 2.65
C ILE A 12 0.26 -0.63 1.60
N GLY A 13 0.33 -1.92 1.92
CA GLY A 13 -0.02 -3.00 0.99
C GLY A 13 -1.50 -2.97 0.58
N TYR A 14 -2.37 -2.51 1.47
CA TYR A 14 -3.77 -2.30 1.20
C TYR A 14 -3.97 -1.18 0.18
N HIS A 15 -3.30 -0.04 0.34
CA HIS A 15 -3.33 1.08 -0.63
C HIS A 15 -2.75 0.70 -2.00
N ILE A 16 -1.67 -0.09 -2.03
CA ILE A 16 -1.14 -0.68 -3.26
C ILE A 16 -2.23 -1.56 -3.92
N THR A 17 -2.80 -2.49 -3.16
CA THR A 17 -3.81 -3.45 -3.62
C THR A 17 -5.04 -2.73 -4.18
N THR A 18 -5.59 -1.75 -3.45
CA THR A 18 -6.79 -1.03 -3.86
C THR A 18 -6.56 -0.21 -5.11
N ASN A 19 -5.41 0.45 -5.25
CA ASN A 19 -5.08 1.25 -6.42
C ASN A 19 -5.03 0.39 -7.69
N PHE A 20 -4.31 -0.74 -7.67
CA PHE A 20 -4.28 -1.67 -8.81
C PHE A 20 -5.66 -2.24 -9.15
N LEU A 21 -6.47 -2.59 -8.14
CA LEU A 21 -7.84 -3.08 -8.37
C LEU A 21 -8.75 -2.00 -8.98
N GLN A 22 -8.57 -0.72 -8.64
CA GLN A 22 -9.32 0.40 -9.21
C GLN A 22 -9.00 0.60 -10.70
N GLU A 23 -7.75 0.37 -11.08
CA GLU A 23 -7.30 0.37 -12.49
C GLU A 23 -7.69 -0.91 -13.25
N GLY A 24 -8.44 -1.82 -12.60
CA GLY A 24 -8.94 -3.06 -13.21
C GLY A 24 -7.87 -4.15 -13.36
N ILE A 25 -6.72 -4.01 -12.70
CA ILE A 25 -5.64 -5.01 -12.73
C ILE A 25 -5.96 -6.16 -11.77
N GLU A 26 -5.57 -7.37 -12.15
CA GLU A 26 -5.69 -8.55 -11.28
C GLU A 26 -4.63 -8.50 -10.19
N VAL A 27 -5.09 -8.61 -8.93
CA VAL A 27 -4.24 -8.56 -7.74
C VAL A 27 -4.36 -9.85 -6.94
N ILE A 28 -3.20 -10.44 -6.63
CA ILE A 28 -3.06 -11.54 -5.70
C ILE A 28 -2.54 -10.98 -4.37
N GLY A 29 -3.36 -10.99 -3.33
CA GLY A 29 -2.96 -10.58 -2.00
C GLY A 29 -2.39 -11.76 -1.19
N ILE A 30 -1.20 -11.59 -0.62
CA ILE A 30 -0.64 -12.52 0.37
C ILE A 30 -0.59 -11.83 1.73
N ASP A 31 -1.35 -12.34 2.68
CA ASP A 31 -1.29 -11.89 4.07
C ASP A 31 -1.99 -12.87 5.02
N ASN A 32 -1.59 -12.86 6.29
CA ASN A 32 -2.33 -13.51 7.34
C ASN A 32 -3.47 -12.59 7.83
N LEU A 33 -4.70 -13.10 7.87
CA LEU A 33 -5.85 -12.36 8.41
C LEU A 33 -5.90 -12.40 9.96
N SER A 34 -4.72 -12.27 10.60
CA SER A 34 -4.54 -12.49 12.02
C SER A 34 -5.00 -11.31 12.89
N THR A 35 -5.09 -10.10 12.31
CA THR A 35 -5.47 -8.88 13.02
C THR A 35 -6.89 -8.44 12.67
N ASN A 36 -7.56 -7.77 13.61
CA ASN A 36 -8.88 -7.16 13.36
C ASN A 36 -8.81 -6.14 12.21
N MET A 37 -7.71 -5.39 12.11
CA MET A 37 -7.51 -4.45 11.00
C MET A 37 -7.41 -5.18 9.67
N ALA A 38 -6.61 -6.24 9.57
CA ALA A 38 -6.48 -7.00 8.34
C ALA A 38 -7.82 -7.61 7.88
N GLN A 39 -8.59 -8.17 8.82
CA GLN A 39 -9.95 -8.66 8.55
C GLN A 39 -10.88 -7.54 8.10
N HIS A 40 -10.78 -6.36 8.70
CA HIS A 40 -11.57 -5.20 8.29
C HIS A 40 -11.22 -4.74 6.87
N LEU A 41 -9.93 -4.63 6.55
CA LEU A 41 -9.44 -4.25 5.22
C LEU A 41 -9.85 -5.27 4.16
N TYR A 42 -9.78 -6.57 4.48
CA TYR A 42 -10.28 -7.64 3.61
C TYR A 42 -11.75 -7.46 3.21
N MET A 43 -12.61 -6.92 4.09
CA MET A 43 -14.03 -6.71 3.77
C MET A 43 -14.25 -5.70 2.62
N TYR A 44 -13.30 -4.79 2.37
CA TYR A 44 -13.40 -3.81 1.29
C TYR A 44 -12.98 -4.36 -0.07
N VAL A 45 -11.98 -5.25 -0.12
CA VAL A 45 -11.41 -5.75 -1.38
C VAL A 45 -11.78 -7.20 -1.70
N GLY A 46 -12.13 -8.02 -0.71
CA GLY A 46 -12.38 -9.46 -0.85
C GLY A 46 -13.57 -9.83 -1.74
N ARG A 47 -14.40 -8.85 -2.14
CA ARG A 47 -15.53 -9.04 -3.07
C ARG A 47 -15.22 -8.61 -4.51
N ASN A 48 -14.03 -8.06 -4.75
CA ASN A 48 -13.60 -7.67 -6.09
C ASN A 48 -13.25 -8.93 -6.89
N SER A 49 -13.80 -9.09 -8.09
CA SER A 49 -13.56 -10.26 -8.96
C SER A 49 -12.12 -10.39 -9.43
N ASN A 50 -11.38 -9.28 -9.43
CA ASN A 50 -9.97 -9.22 -9.81
C ASN A 50 -9.04 -9.42 -8.60
N PHE A 51 -9.59 -9.73 -7.42
CA PHE A 51 -8.80 -9.97 -6.21
C PHE A 51 -8.84 -11.44 -5.80
N GLN A 52 -7.66 -12.03 -5.58
CA GLN A 52 -7.50 -13.36 -4.99
C GLN A 52 -6.63 -13.28 -3.75
N HIS A 53 -6.99 -13.98 -2.68
CA HIS A 53 -6.25 -13.96 -1.42
C HIS A 53 -5.63 -15.32 -1.10
N PHE A 54 -4.38 -15.29 -0.63
CA PHE A 54 -3.67 -16.44 -0.08
C PHE A 54 -3.03 -16.08 1.26
N TYR A 55 -2.87 -17.09 2.12
CA TYR A 55 -2.22 -16.89 3.42
C TYR A 55 -0.69 -16.78 3.30
N ASP A 56 -0.11 -17.43 2.29
CA ASP A 56 1.34 -17.52 2.10
C ASP A 56 1.70 -17.79 0.62
N LYS A 57 2.99 -17.65 0.30
CA LYS A 57 3.52 -17.82 -1.07
C LYS A 57 3.41 -19.28 -1.54
N GLU A 58 3.54 -20.26 -0.65
CA GLU A 58 3.44 -21.69 -1.02
C GLU A 58 2.01 -22.06 -1.43
N SER A 59 1.03 -21.63 -0.65
CA SER A 59 -0.40 -21.76 -0.93
C SER A 59 -0.74 -21.17 -2.30
N LYS A 60 -0.18 -19.99 -2.64
CA LYS A 60 -0.35 -19.38 -3.96
C LYS A 60 0.23 -20.26 -5.08
N HIS A 61 1.49 -20.72 -4.96
CA HIS A 61 2.14 -21.53 -6.00
C HIS A 61 1.36 -22.82 -6.33
N GLN A 62 0.64 -23.38 -5.37
CA GLN A 62 -0.18 -24.58 -5.60
C GLN A 62 -1.46 -24.31 -6.41
N HIS A 63 -1.93 -23.06 -6.46
CA HIS A 63 -3.22 -22.69 -7.05
C HIS A 63 -3.10 -21.82 -8.31
N VAL A 64 -1.94 -21.20 -8.54
CA VAL A 64 -1.71 -20.30 -9.67
C VAL A 64 -0.68 -20.91 -10.61
N HIS A 65 -1.06 -21.08 -11.89
CA HIS A 65 -0.13 -21.58 -12.92
C HIS A 65 0.92 -20.53 -13.28
N GLU A 66 2.20 -20.90 -13.20
CA GLU A 66 3.33 -20.11 -13.67
C GLU A 66 3.20 -19.89 -15.19
N GLY A 67 3.16 -18.63 -15.65
CA GLY A 67 3.02 -18.30 -17.08
C GLY A 67 2.41 -16.94 -17.40
N CYS A 68 1.87 -16.23 -16.40
CA CYS A 68 1.45 -14.84 -16.55
C CYS A 68 2.59 -13.88 -16.22
N ASP A 69 2.64 -12.75 -16.94
CA ASP A 69 3.51 -11.62 -16.61
C ASP A 69 3.11 -11.06 -15.24
N GLU A 70 3.84 -11.51 -14.22
CA GLU A 70 3.59 -11.26 -12.81
C GLU A 70 4.69 -10.40 -12.19
N LEU A 71 4.26 -9.36 -11.47
CA LEU A 71 5.13 -8.57 -10.59
C LEU A 71 4.79 -8.88 -9.14
N PHE A 72 5.81 -9.10 -8.33
CA PHE A 72 5.67 -9.37 -6.90
C PHE A 72 6.18 -8.16 -6.11
N LEU A 73 5.26 -7.46 -5.46
CA LEU A 73 5.54 -6.30 -4.62
C LEU A 73 5.62 -6.77 -3.17
N GLN A 74 6.81 -6.64 -2.59
CA GLN A 74 7.05 -6.94 -1.17
C GLN A 74 7.37 -5.67 -0.40
N TYR A 75 6.56 -5.39 0.61
CA TYR A 75 6.84 -4.37 1.61
C TYR A 75 7.40 -5.02 2.89
N GLU A 76 8.56 -4.55 3.34
CA GLU A 76 9.18 -4.99 4.59
C GLU A 76 9.94 -3.84 5.26
N GLY A 77 9.60 -3.55 6.52
CA GLY A 77 10.20 -2.45 7.27
C GLY A 77 9.90 -1.09 6.61
N SER A 78 10.91 -0.45 6.04
CA SER A 78 10.78 0.80 5.29
C SER A 78 11.20 0.62 3.83
N SER A 79 11.13 -0.60 3.31
CA SER A 79 11.56 -0.92 1.94
C SER A 79 10.43 -1.53 1.12
N LEU A 80 10.41 -1.18 -0.15
CA LEU A 80 9.55 -1.78 -1.16
C LEU A 80 10.45 -2.43 -2.22
N THR A 81 10.19 -3.72 -2.46
CA THR A 81 10.89 -4.52 -3.47
C THR A 81 9.89 -4.97 -4.52
N VAL A 82 10.27 -4.86 -5.79
CA VAL A 82 9.52 -5.36 -6.93
C VAL A 82 10.34 -6.47 -7.58
N GLU A 83 9.76 -7.65 -7.65
CA GLU A 83 10.36 -8.83 -8.28
C GLU A 83 9.58 -9.23 -9.52
N LYS A 84 10.29 -9.71 -10.53
CA LYS A 84 9.74 -10.34 -11.74
C LYS A 84 10.49 -11.64 -11.96
N ASN A 85 9.78 -12.77 -12.01
CA ASN A 85 10.38 -14.12 -12.12
C ASN A 85 11.48 -14.39 -11.07
N ASP A 86 11.18 -14.12 -9.80
CA ASP A 86 12.09 -14.23 -8.65
C ASP A 86 13.41 -13.42 -8.78
N THR A 87 13.44 -12.44 -9.69
CA THR A 87 14.54 -11.48 -9.83
C THR A 87 14.08 -10.12 -9.34
N ILE A 88 14.81 -9.53 -8.41
CA ILE A 88 14.57 -8.14 -7.98
C ILE A 88 14.90 -7.23 -9.16
N ILE A 89 13.88 -6.55 -9.68
CA ILE A 89 14.03 -5.56 -10.75
C ILE A 89 14.05 -4.14 -10.20
N TYR A 90 13.47 -3.93 -9.01
CA TYR A 90 13.49 -2.65 -8.34
C TYR A 90 13.45 -2.81 -6.82
N GLN A 91 14.14 -1.91 -6.13
CA GLN A 91 14.11 -1.82 -4.68
C GLN A 91 14.32 -0.36 -4.27
N CYS A 92 13.48 0.14 -3.37
CA CYS A 92 13.64 1.46 -2.79
C CYS A 92 13.37 1.48 -1.29
N THR A 93 13.93 2.50 -0.65
CA THR A 93 13.55 2.91 0.70
C THR A 93 12.37 3.86 0.56
N LEU A 94 11.30 3.58 1.29
CA LEU A 94 10.11 4.42 1.30
C LEU A 94 10.40 5.72 2.06
N PRO A 95 9.86 6.87 1.59
CA PRO A 95 9.85 8.08 2.38
C PRO A 95 8.98 7.88 3.63
N THR A 96 8.98 8.88 4.52
CA THR A 96 7.96 8.90 5.58
C THR A 96 6.60 9.02 4.94
N LEU A 97 5.76 7.98 5.05
CA LEU A 97 4.44 7.95 4.44
C LEU A 97 3.35 8.22 5.49
N TYR A 98 2.26 8.84 5.06
CA TYR A 98 1.03 8.94 5.83
C TYR A 98 -0.20 8.68 4.96
N GLY A 99 -1.27 8.15 5.55
CA GLY A 99 -2.44 7.76 4.78
C GLY A 99 -3.51 7.06 5.60
N GLU A 100 -4.64 6.78 4.97
CA GLU A 100 -5.75 6.12 5.66
C GLU A 100 -5.33 4.76 6.20
N TRP A 101 -5.90 4.38 7.35
CA TRP A 101 -5.63 3.12 8.03
C TRP A 101 -4.21 2.94 8.56
N MET A 102 -3.36 3.97 8.45
CA MET A 102 -2.06 3.95 9.11
C MET A 102 -2.23 3.83 10.64
N PRO A 103 -1.34 3.09 11.33
CA PRO A 103 -1.24 3.16 12.77
C PRO A 103 -0.96 4.60 13.23
N ASN A 104 -1.37 4.96 14.45
CA ASN A 104 -1.00 6.25 15.01
C ASN A 104 0.54 6.37 15.07
N PRO A 105 1.16 7.34 14.38
CA PRO A 105 2.61 7.37 14.24
C PRO A 105 3.29 7.76 15.56
N GLU A 106 2.64 8.60 16.38
CA GLU A 106 3.16 9.00 17.69
C GLU A 106 2.05 9.20 18.72
N ALA A 107 2.31 8.82 19.97
CA ALA A 107 1.36 9.01 21.07
C ALA A 107 1.05 10.49 21.39
N SER A 108 1.93 11.40 20.96
CA SER A 108 1.78 12.86 21.06
C SER A 108 0.70 13.41 20.12
N ILE A 109 0.35 12.69 19.06
CA ILE A 109 -0.61 13.14 18.05
C ILE A 109 -2.01 12.78 18.54
N THR A 110 -2.72 13.79 19.02
CA THR A 110 -4.04 13.64 19.64
C THR A 110 -5.14 14.42 18.92
N SER A 111 -4.76 15.23 17.94
CA SER A 111 -5.67 16.03 17.14
C SER A 111 -5.25 16.09 15.66
N GLU A 112 -6.18 16.50 14.80
CA GLU A 112 -5.92 16.79 13.38
C GLU A 112 -4.81 17.84 13.20
N ALA A 113 -4.75 18.83 14.07
CA ALA A 113 -3.72 19.87 14.03
C ALA A 113 -2.33 19.30 14.34
N ASP A 114 -2.23 18.39 15.33
CA ASP A 114 -0.97 17.70 15.65
C ASP A 114 -0.51 16.84 14.47
N MET A 115 -1.44 16.15 13.81
CA MET A 115 -1.16 15.34 12.61
C MET A 115 -0.63 16.21 11.47
N LEU A 116 -1.25 17.37 11.21
CA LEU A 116 -0.79 18.30 10.19
C LEU A 116 0.62 18.84 10.50
N GLN A 117 0.90 19.12 11.77
CA GLN A 117 2.23 19.55 12.20
C GLN A 117 3.26 18.44 11.99
N TRP A 118 2.96 17.22 12.43
CA TRP A 118 3.84 16.07 12.25
C TRP A 118 4.16 15.80 10.77
N VAL A 119 3.15 15.84 9.89
CA VAL A 119 3.35 15.66 8.43
C VAL A 119 4.33 16.68 7.88
N ARG A 120 4.25 17.95 8.32
CA ARG A 120 5.16 19.00 7.88
C ARG A 120 6.57 18.84 8.44
N GLU A 121 6.69 18.44 9.70
CA GLU A 121 7.98 18.27 10.37
C GLU A 121 8.77 17.08 9.83
N GLN A 122 8.08 16.00 9.47
CA GLN A 122 8.67 14.78 8.91
C GLN A 122 8.81 14.80 7.39
N ASP A 123 8.37 15.88 6.74
CA ASP A 123 8.24 15.97 5.27
C ASP A 123 7.51 14.74 4.70
N ALA A 124 6.41 14.36 5.35
CA ALA A 124 5.74 13.11 5.07
C ALA A 124 4.94 13.18 3.76
N VAL A 125 5.05 12.13 2.96
CA VAL A 125 4.38 11.98 1.68
C VAL A 125 3.05 11.25 1.86
N TYR A 126 2.00 11.76 1.21
CA TYR A 126 0.71 11.08 1.25
C TYR A 126 0.77 9.79 0.44
N ILE A 127 0.27 8.70 1.00
CA ILE A 127 0.34 7.37 0.39
C ILE A 127 -0.33 7.35 -0.98
N GLY A 128 -1.45 8.05 -1.17
CA GLY A 128 -2.13 8.10 -2.47
C GLY A 128 -1.25 8.71 -3.55
N ASP A 129 -0.51 9.77 -3.23
CA ASP A 129 0.39 10.44 -4.17
C ASP A 129 1.57 9.52 -4.51
N PHE A 130 2.20 8.91 -3.49
CA PHE A 130 3.28 7.95 -3.68
C PHE A 130 2.87 6.75 -4.55
N ILE A 131 1.70 6.16 -4.30
CA ILE A 131 1.22 4.99 -5.05
C ILE A 131 0.91 5.36 -6.50
N ASN A 132 0.36 6.54 -6.77
CA ASN A 132 0.10 6.99 -8.13
C ASN A 132 1.39 7.14 -8.95
N GLU A 133 2.48 7.62 -8.32
CA GLU A 133 3.78 7.70 -8.97
C GLU A 133 4.38 6.31 -9.21
N LEU A 134 4.41 5.46 -8.17
CA LEU A 134 4.84 4.06 -8.28
C LEU A 134 4.09 3.31 -9.40
N PHE A 135 2.79 3.55 -9.52
CA PHE A 135 1.95 2.95 -10.54
C PHE A 135 2.37 3.36 -11.96
N GLN A 136 2.67 4.65 -12.18
CA GLN A 136 3.12 5.15 -13.48
C GLN A 136 4.43 4.47 -13.89
N GLU A 137 5.36 4.37 -12.96
CA GLU A 137 6.68 3.74 -13.20
C GLU A 137 6.54 2.24 -13.52
N ILE A 138 5.69 1.52 -12.78
CA ILE A 138 5.42 0.10 -13.06
C ILE A 138 4.74 -0.09 -14.43
N ARG A 139 3.80 0.79 -14.79
CA ARG A 139 3.05 0.67 -16.05
C ARG A 139 3.92 0.94 -17.28
N ASP A 140 4.80 1.93 -17.19
CA ASP A 140 5.57 2.39 -18.34
C ASP A 140 6.83 1.51 -18.58
N ASP A 141 7.01 0.43 -17.80
CA ASP A 141 8.21 -0.45 -17.79
C ASP A 141 9.52 0.35 -17.52
N GLU A 142 9.38 1.62 -17.12
CA GLU A 142 10.44 2.52 -16.70
C GLU A 142 10.58 2.40 -15.19
N LEU A 143 11.49 1.51 -14.75
CA LEU A 143 11.74 1.33 -13.33
C LEU A 143 12.12 2.66 -12.68
N PRO A 144 11.60 2.96 -11.47
CA PRO A 144 11.62 4.30 -10.88
C PRO A 144 13.02 4.94 -10.85
N LEU A 145 13.15 6.12 -11.48
CA LEU A 145 14.32 6.99 -11.37
C LEU A 145 14.02 8.12 -10.38
N SER A 146 14.20 7.83 -9.09
CA SER A 146 14.07 8.74 -7.94
C SER A 146 12.71 9.43 -7.75
N THR A 147 12.11 9.21 -6.58
CA THR A 147 10.86 9.83 -6.14
C THR A 147 11.07 11.27 -5.70
N ASP A 148 10.98 12.23 -6.61
CA ASP A 148 10.63 13.62 -6.29
C ASP A 148 9.10 13.74 -6.38
N VAL A 149 8.41 13.38 -5.29
CA VAL A 149 6.94 13.31 -5.26
C VAL A 149 6.35 14.72 -5.35
N ASN A 150 5.56 14.99 -6.38
CA ASN A 150 5.02 16.32 -6.64
C ASN A 150 3.73 16.54 -5.82
N THR A 151 3.83 17.25 -4.70
CA THR A 151 2.77 17.48 -3.69
C THR A 151 1.69 18.48 -4.15
N GLY A 152 1.04 18.22 -5.28
CA GLY A 152 0.05 19.11 -5.91
C GLY A 152 -1.33 19.20 -5.22
N SER A 153 -1.65 18.29 -4.30
CA SER A 153 -2.90 18.30 -3.52
C SER A 153 -2.71 19.04 -2.19
N PRO A 154 -3.71 19.78 -1.66
CA PRO A 154 -3.58 20.45 -0.38
C PRO A 154 -3.41 19.40 0.73
N VAL A 155 -2.21 19.30 1.31
CA VAL A 155 -1.86 18.44 2.46
C VAL A 155 -2.95 18.44 3.55
N THR A 156 -3.62 19.58 3.74
CA THR A 156 -4.72 19.74 4.70
C THR A 156 -5.90 18.81 4.43
N ASP A 157 -6.32 18.62 3.18
CA ASP A 157 -7.46 17.76 2.84
C ASP A 157 -7.15 16.28 3.11
N HIS A 158 -5.92 15.86 2.77
CA HIS A 158 -5.43 14.51 3.07
C HIS A 158 -5.38 14.25 4.57
N VAL A 159 -4.82 15.19 5.35
CA VAL A 159 -4.75 15.06 6.81
C VAL A 159 -6.13 14.89 7.45
N VAL A 160 -7.14 15.64 7.00
CA VAL A 160 -8.52 15.50 7.48
C VAL A 160 -9.08 14.10 7.21
N ALA A 161 -8.85 13.55 6.01
CA ALA A 161 -9.31 12.21 5.64
C ALA A 161 -8.61 11.13 6.48
N VAL A 162 -7.28 11.22 6.60
CA VAL A 162 -6.46 10.30 7.39
C VAL A 162 -6.88 10.32 8.85
N TRP A 163 -7.06 11.50 9.45
CA TRP A 163 -7.43 11.64 10.85
C TRP A 163 -8.75 10.93 11.18
N LYS A 164 -9.76 11.03 10.31
CA LYS A 164 -11.03 10.32 10.47
C LYS A 164 -10.84 8.81 10.56
N THR A 165 -9.94 8.25 9.75
CA THR A 165 -9.68 6.79 9.77
C THR A 165 -8.92 6.35 11.01
N ILE A 166 -7.99 7.16 11.52
CA ILE A 166 -7.26 6.89 12.76
C ILE A 166 -8.22 6.86 13.96
N VAL A 167 -9.14 7.83 14.04
CA VAL A 167 -10.17 7.89 15.10
C VAL A 167 -11.12 6.68 15.02
N GLN A 168 -11.52 6.29 13.81
CA GLN A 168 -12.35 5.10 13.59
C GLN A 168 -11.64 3.80 13.98
N ALA A 169 -10.35 3.67 13.65
CA ALA A 169 -9.53 2.52 13.99
C ALA A 169 -9.30 2.39 15.50
N SER A 170 -9.16 3.52 16.21
CA SER A 170 -8.93 3.57 17.66
C SER A 170 -10.20 3.32 18.49
N SER A 171 -11.37 3.37 17.87
CA SER A 171 -12.67 3.13 18.53
C SER A 171 -13.11 1.66 18.51
N ARG A 172 -12.24 0.75 18.07
CA ARG A 172 -12.51 -0.69 17.87
C ARG A 172 -11.50 -1.55 18.61
#